data_AF-A0A437N3Z0-F1
#
_entry.id   AF-A0A437N3Z0-F1
#
_cell.length_a   1.000
_cell.length_b   1.000
_cell.length_c   1.000
_cell.angle_alpha   90.00
_cell.angle_beta   90.00
_cell.angle_gamma   90.00
#
_symmetry.space_group_name_H-M   'P 1'
#
loop_
_entity.id
_entity.type
_entity.pdbx_description
1 polymer ?
#
loop_
_entity_poly.entity_id
_entity_poly.type
_entity_poly.pdbx_seq_one_letter_code
_entity_poly.pdbx_strand_id
1 'polypeptide(L)' 'MNDQRIPLTHADYQAISATLGEIKSRLSDAGDLMAAMHIDHALQCLDPENPLNQQATAQA' A
#
# COMPACT_ATOMS: atom_id res chain seq x y z
N MET A 1 -41.46 6.92 -4.21
CA MET A 1 -40.63 5.86 -4.80
C MET A 1 -40.25 4.94 -3.66
N ASN A 2 -40.70 3.68 -3.68
CA ASN A 2 -40.45 2.73 -2.59
C ASN A 2 -39.02 2.19 -2.74
N ASP A 3 -38.12 2.58 -1.84
CA ASP A 3 -36.82 1.91 -1.66
C ASP A 3 -37.06 0.53 -1.05
N GLN A 4 -37.44 -0.44 -1.88
CA GLN A 4 -37.42 -1.84 -1.50
C GLN A 4 -35.97 -2.29 -1.33
N ARG A 5 -35.45 -2.18 -0.10
CA ARG A 5 -34.19 -2.81 0.29
C ARG A 5 -34.41 -4.31 0.27
N ILE A 6 -33.96 -4.95 -0.81
CA ILE A 6 -33.87 -6.41 -0.86
C ILE A 6 -32.84 -6.82 0.21
N PRO A 7 -33.23 -7.62 1.22
CA PRO A 7 -32.31 -8.05 2.24
C PRO A 7 -31.25 -8.97 1.61
N LEU A 8 -29.98 -8.73 1.95
CA LEU A 8 -28.87 -9.57 1.54
C LEU A 8 -29.07 -10.99 2.08
N THR A 9 -28.87 -11.97 1.21
CA THR A 9 -28.86 -13.38 1.60
C THR A 9 -27.56 -13.73 2.30
N HIS A 10 -27.53 -14.87 3.00
CA HIS A 10 -26.30 -15.36 3.62
C HIS A 10 -25.17 -15.58 2.59
N ALA A 11 -25.51 -16.05 1.38
CA ALA A 11 -24.55 -16.21 0.30
C ALA A 11 -23.95 -14.86 -0.15
N ASP A 12 -24.77 -13.81 -0.22
CA ASP A 12 -24.30 -12.45 -0.53
C ASP A 12 -23.31 -11.97 0.53
N TYR A 13 -23.63 -12.16 1.82
CA TYR A 13 -22.71 -11.81 2.92
C TYR A 13 -21.39 -12.58 2.84
N GLN A 14 -21.41 -13.88 2.52
CA GLN A 14 -20.20 -14.67 2.37
C GLN A 14 -19.33 -14.16 1.20
N ALA A 15 -19.94 -13.90 0.04
CA ALA A 15 -19.24 -13.39 -1.14
C ALA A 15 -18.63 -12.01 -0.90
N ILE A 16 -19.38 -11.11 -0.25
CA ILE A 16 -18.90 -9.78 0.15
C ILE A 16 -17.73 -9.93 1.13
N SER A 17 -17.86 -10.77 2.16
CA SER A 17 -16.80 -10.96 3.15
C SER A 17 -15.52 -11.52 2.53
N ALA A 18 -15.64 -12.47 1.59
CA ALA A 18 -14.49 -13.02 0.88
C ALA A 18 -13.79 -11.94 0.04
N THR A 19 -14.56 -11.16 -0.70
CA THR A 19 -14.04 -10.07 -1.55
C THR A 19 -13.35 -8.99 -0.72
N LEU A 20 -13.95 -8.58 0.40
CA LEU A 20 -13.34 -7.62 1.32
C LEU A 20 -12.06 -8.16 1.96
N GLY A 21 -12.02 -9.46 2.27
CA GLY A 21 -10.83 -10.13 2.76
C GLY A 21 -9.67 -10.10 1.75
N GLU A 22 -9.96 -10.40 0.48
CA GLU A 22 -8.98 -10.34 -0.61
C GLU A 22 -8.45 -8.92 -0.81
N ILE A 23 -9.34 -7.92 -0.87
CA ILE A 23 -8.96 -6.51 -1.01
C ILE A 23 -8.06 -6.07 0.15
N LYS A 24 -8.41 -6.45 1.39
CA LYS A 24 -7.59 -6.17 2.57
C LYS A 24 -6.18 -6.76 2.43
N SER A 25 -6.08 -8.02 1.99
CA SER A 25 -4.77 -8.67 1.79
C SER A 25 -3.93 -7.90 0.79
N ARG A 26 -4.49 -7.58 -0.37
CA ARG A 26 -3.78 -6.86 -1.44
C ARG A 26 -3.32 -5.47 -1.01
N LEU A 27 -4.14 -4.77 -0.22
CA LEU A 27 -3.77 -3.47 0.33
C LEU A 27 -2.64 -3.58 1.37
N SER A 28 -2.63 -4.64 2.17
CA SER A 28 -1.52 -4.92 3.10
C SER A 28 -0.22 -5.16 2.34
N ASP A 29 -0.24 -6.05 1.35
CA ASP A 29 0.94 -6.39 0.55
C ASP A 29 1.50 -5.16 -0.20
N ALA A 30 0.62 -4.33 -0.75
CA ALA A 30 1.02 -3.08 -1.40
C ALA A 30 1.60 -2.08 -0.40
N GLY A 31 1.05 -2.00 0.81
CA GLY A 31 1.57 -1.17 1.90
C GLY A 31 2.98 -1.58 2.31
N ASP A 32 3.19 -2.88 2.49
CA ASP A 32 4.50 -3.44 2.85
C ASP A 32 5.54 -3.19 1.75
N LEU A 33 5.15 -3.35 0.48
CA LEU A 33 6.03 -3.04 -0.65
C LEU A 33 6.42 -1.55 -0.70
N MET A 34 5.45 -0.64 -0.55
CA MET A 34 5.73 0.80 -0.53
C MET A 34 6.63 1.18 0.65
N ALA A 35 6.40 0.60 1.83
CA ALA A 35 7.26 0.81 2.99
C ALA A 35 8.69 0.35 2.72
N ALA A 36 8.87 -0.84 2.13
CA ALA A 36 10.19 -1.36 1.76
C ALA A 36 10.91 -0.44 0.77
N MET A 37 10.21 0.04 -0.27
CA MET A 37 10.78 0.98 -1.24
C MET A 37 11.22 2.30 -0.60
N HIS A 38 10.40 2.85 0.30
CA HIS A 38 10.74 4.10 0.99
C HIS A 38 11.92 3.93 1.94
N ILE A 39 12.03 2.78 2.63
CA ILE A 39 13.18 2.46 3.47
C ILE A 39 14.44 2.34 2.61
N ASP A 40 14.39 1.60 1.51
CA ASP A 40 15.53 1.45 0.60
C ASP A 40 16.01 2.80 0.06
N HIS A 41 15.08 3.65 -0.40
CA HIS A 41 15.40 5.00 -0.83
C HIS A 41 16.00 5.86 0.30
N ALA A 42 15.46 5.79 1.51
CA ALA A 42 16.01 6.51 2.66
C ALA A 42 17.43 6.05 3.00
N LEU A 43 17.70 4.74 2.93
CA LEU A 43 19.04 4.19 3.13
C LEU A 43 20.01 4.67 2.05
N GLN A 44 19.59 4.69 0.78
CA GLN A 44 20.40 5.26 -0.31
C GLN A 44 20.73 6.74 -0.06
N CYS A 45 19.79 7.54 0.44
CA CYS A 45 20.04 8.94 0.80
C CYS A 45 20.98 9.10 2.00
N LEU A 46 21.14 8.10 2.86
CA LEU A 46 22.06 8.14 3.99
C LEU A 46 23.45 7.60 3.65
N ASP A 47 23.59 6.89 2.54
CA ASP A 47 24.86 6.30 2.10
C ASP A 47 25.86 7.41 1.67
N PRO A 48 26.97 7.62 2.39
CA PRO A 48 27.96 8.63 2.05
C PRO A 48 28.68 8.35 0.72
N GLU A 49 28.70 7.10 0.28
CA GLU A 49 29.29 6.70 -1.01
C GLU A 49 28.31 6.86 -2.17
N ASN A 50 27.04 7.21 -1.90
CA ASN A 50 26.06 7.47 -2.94
C ASN A 50 26.47 8.72 -3.76
N PRO A 51 26.64 8.60 -5.08
CA PRO A 51 27.00 9.71 -5.95
C PRO A 51 26.06 10.92 -5.84
N LEU A 52 24.77 10.69 -5.56
CA LEU A 52 23.78 11.76 -5.35
C LEU A 52 24.14 12.64 -4.14
N ASN A 53 24.64 12.03 -3.07
CA ASN A 53 25.04 12.74 -1.86
C ASN A 53 26.37 13.49 -2.06
N GLN A 54 27.30 12.92 -2.83
CA GLN A 54 28.56 13.57 -3.16
C GLN A 54 28.36 14.82 -4.03
N GLN A 55 27.40 14.80 -4.95
CA GLN A 55 27.04 15.98 -5.75
C GLN A 55 26.41 17.10 -4.92
N ALA A 56 25.53 16.75 -3.96
CA ALA A 56 24.93 17.72 -3.05
C ALA A 56 25.97 18.36 -2.11
N THR A 57 26.95 17.58 -1.64
CA THR A 57 28.01 18.06 -0.74
C THR A 57 29.07 18.88 -1.48
N ALA A 58 29.29 18.63 -2.78
CA ALA A 58 30.23 19.39 -3.61
C ALA A 58 29.70 20.77 -4.05
N GLN A 59 28.40 21.04 -3.88
CA GLN A 59 27.76 22.33 -4.22
C GLN A 59 27.43 23.19 -2.98
N ALA A 60 27.77 22.75 -1.77
CA ALA A 60 27.54 23.44 -0.51
C ALA A 60 28.76 24.23 -0.02
#